data_AF-A0A1J5X076-F1
#
_entry.id   AF-A0A1J5X076-F1
#
_cell.length_a   1.000
_cell.length_b   1.000
_cell.length_c   1.000
_cell.angle_alpha   90.00
_cell.angle_beta   90.00
_cell.angle_gamma   90.00
#
_symmetry.space_group_name_H-M   'P 1'
#
loop_
_entity.id
_entity.type
_entity.pdbx_description
1 polymer ?
#
loop_
_entity_poly.entity_id
_entity_poly.type
_entity_poly.pdbx_seq_one_letter_code
_entity_poly.pdbx_strand_id
1 'polypeptide(L)'
;RLHEDSEIEEFYLCVWQREHISEILVKKDRTIWLGKVKSLSLDFYAISILPKLKLHEDNVMEEFDLYVWGREHISEILVKKDNSIWLGKVKSLRLGGCKVNLLPKLRLHEDSEIEEFYLSTESGGDVSGILGAGNSSIWLGKVKKSLKLYGYAASTLPKLKLHEDNETEELWLDAKKEECVSSILSAGDRS
;
A
#
# COMPACT_ATOMS: atom_id res chain seq x y z
N ARG A 1 0.20 24.29 -2.13
CA ARG A 1 -1.08 23.62 -2.43
C ARG A 1 -1.30 23.77 -3.91
N LEU A 2 -1.60 22.70 -4.62
CA LEU A 2 -1.98 22.77 -6.03
C LEU A 2 -3.49 22.93 -6.14
N HIS A 3 -3.97 23.28 -7.33
CA HIS A 3 -5.40 23.39 -7.61
C HIS A 3 -6.03 21.99 -7.56
N GLU A 4 -7.32 21.89 -7.24
CA GLU A 4 -8.04 20.61 -7.19
C GLU A 4 -8.01 19.89 -8.54
N ASP A 5 -8.15 20.65 -9.63
CA ASP A 5 -8.06 20.15 -11.01
C ASP A 5 -6.64 20.02 -11.55
N SER A 6 -5.60 20.13 -10.71
CA SER A 6 -4.23 19.91 -11.19
C SER A 6 -4.06 18.46 -11.63
N GLU A 7 -3.47 18.26 -12.81
CA GLU A 7 -3.08 16.95 -13.31
C GLU A 7 -1.56 16.87 -13.33
N ILE A 8 -1.01 16.00 -12.49
CA ILE A 8 0.43 15.78 -12.33
C ILE A 8 0.78 14.46 -12.99
N GLU A 9 1.70 14.50 -13.95
CA GLU A 9 2.26 13.28 -14.54
C GLU A 9 3.06 12.49 -13.50
N GLU A 10 3.99 13.17 -12.82
CA GLU A 10 4.87 12.56 -11.84
C GLU A 10 5.01 13.47 -10.60
N PHE A 11 4.69 12.93 -9.44
CA PHE A 11 5.02 13.52 -8.15
C PHE A 11 6.12 12.70 -7.50
N TYR A 12 7.36 13.18 -7.62
CA TYR A 12 8.54 12.58 -7.01
C TYR A 12 9.06 13.45 -5.87
N LEU A 13 9.34 12.85 -4.71
CA LEU A 13 10.02 13.53 -3.61
C LEU A 13 10.99 12.61 -2.88
N CYS A 14 12.23 13.06 -2.72
CA CYS A 14 13.28 12.35 -1.99
C CYS A 14 13.83 13.20 -0.85
N VAL A 15 13.77 12.67 0.37
CA VAL A 15 14.16 13.40 1.58
C VAL A 15 15.05 12.54 2.48
N TRP A 16 16.34 12.84 2.47
CA TRP A 16 17.36 12.13 3.25
C TRP A 16 17.31 12.40 4.76
N GLN A 17 16.78 13.54 5.18
CA GLN A 17 16.76 13.98 6.58
C GLN A 17 15.36 14.40 6.99
N ARG A 18 14.87 13.84 8.10
CA ARG A 18 13.51 14.08 8.60
C ARG A 18 13.23 15.56 8.85
N GLU A 19 14.25 16.31 9.27
CA GLU A 19 14.19 17.73 9.63
C GLU A 19 13.70 18.58 8.45
N HIS A 20 14.03 18.20 7.21
CA HIS A 20 13.65 18.92 5.99
C HIS A 20 12.14 18.93 5.72
N ILE A 21 11.38 18.02 6.33
CA ILE A 21 9.92 17.97 6.21
C ILE A 21 9.20 18.25 7.52
N SER A 22 9.92 18.68 8.57
CA SER A 22 9.34 18.93 9.90
C SER A 22 8.11 19.85 9.86
N GLU A 23 8.16 20.92 9.05
CA GLU A 23 7.03 21.85 8.84
C GLU A 23 5.83 21.21 8.12
N ILE A 24 6.07 20.19 7.29
CA ILE A 24 5.00 19.41 6.64
C ILE A 24 4.38 18.43 7.64
N LEU A 25 5.21 17.78 8.47
CA LEU A 25 4.77 16.78 9.42
C LEU A 25 3.82 17.33 10.49
N VAL A 26 3.98 18.61 10.87
CA VAL A 26 3.07 19.28 11.81
C VAL A 26 1.70 19.62 11.21
N LYS A 27 1.53 19.56 9.88
CA LYS A 27 0.23 19.82 9.25
C LYS A 27 -0.75 18.70 9.60
N LYS A 28 -2.05 19.04 9.60
CA LYS A 28 -3.11 18.02 9.69
C LYS A 28 -3.05 17.11 8.46
N ASP A 29 -3.49 15.87 8.65
CA ASP A 29 -3.59 14.89 7.58
C ASP A 29 -4.54 15.41 6.47
N ARG A 30 -4.28 15.02 5.22
CA ARG A 30 -5.07 15.39 4.03
C ARG A 30 -5.23 16.90 3.81
N THR A 31 -4.18 17.70 4.06
CA THR A 31 -4.20 19.17 3.88
C THR A 31 -3.35 19.68 2.72
N ILE A 32 -2.53 18.81 2.12
CA ILE A 32 -1.69 19.10 0.96
C ILE A 32 -2.40 18.55 -0.28
N TRP A 33 -3.14 19.41 -0.97
CA TRP A 33 -3.77 19.07 -2.24
C TRP A 33 -2.75 18.92 -3.37
N LEU A 34 -2.79 17.76 -4.03
CA LEU A 34 -2.04 17.46 -5.25
C LEU A 34 -2.92 17.43 -6.51
N GLY A 35 -4.23 17.24 -6.38
CA GLY A 35 -5.11 17.01 -7.52
C GLY A 35 -5.00 15.56 -8.00
N LYS A 36 -5.02 15.33 -9.31
CA LYS A 36 -4.79 14.02 -9.93
C LYS A 36 -3.29 13.80 -10.13
N VAL A 37 -2.82 12.60 -9.82
CA VAL A 37 -1.41 12.19 -9.91
C VAL A 37 -1.34 10.83 -10.59
N LYS A 38 -0.67 10.76 -11.74
CA LYS A 38 -0.47 9.50 -12.46
C LYS A 38 0.62 8.63 -11.83
N SER A 39 1.77 9.19 -11.48
CA SER A 39 2.83 8.48 -10.75
C SER A 39 3.19 9.20 -9.46
N LEU A 40 3.15 8.48 -8.33
CA LEU A 40 3.56 9.00 -7.03
C LEU A 40 4.71 8.16 -6.47
N SER A 41 5.85 8.82 -6.27
CA SER A 41 7.06 8.22 -5.73
C SER A 41 7.60 9.05 -4.56
N LEU A 42 7.79 8.39 -3.40
CA LEU A 42 8.32 9.01 -2.19
C LEU A 42 9.50 8.18 -1.66
N ASP A 43 10.65 8.83 -1.45
CA ASP A 43 11.86 8.18 -0.97
C ASP A 43 12.25 8.64 0.44
N PHE A 44 12.71 7.70 1.25
CA PHE A 44 13.23 7.89 2.60
C PHE A 44 12.20 8.60 3.50
N TYR A 45 12.57 9.71 4.14
CA TYR A 45 11.67 10.44 5.02
C TYR A 45 10.51 11.10 4.27
N ALA A 46 10.58 11.25 2.95
CA ALA A 46 9.48 11.83 2.16
C ALA A 46 8.19 11.03 2.36
N ILE A 47 8.30 9.72 2.59
CA ILE A 47 7.15 8.83 2.81
C ILE A 47 6.29 9.31 3.98
N SER A 48 6.88 9.88 5.04
CA SER A 48 6.14 10.38 6.19
C SER A 48 5.13 11.49 5.85
N ILE A 49 5.23 12.12 4.68
CA ILE A 49 4.23 13.10 4.23
C ILE A 49 2.99 12.44 3.62
N LEU A 50 3.01 11.15 3.31
CA LEU A 50 1.91 10.46 2.63
C LEU A 50 0.53 10.68 3.30
N PRO A 51 0.39 10.62 4.65
CA PRO A 51 -0.88 10.94 5.30
C PRO A 51 -1.32 12.40 5.16
N LYS A 52 -0.40 13.31 4.81
CA LYS A 52 -0.65 14.74 4.63
C LYS A 52 -1.18 15.07 3.24
N LEU A 53 -0.92 14.20 2.27
CA LEU A 53 -1.35 14.36 0.88
C LEU A 53 -2.87 14.15 0.74
N LYS A 54 -3.47 14.92 -0.16
CA LYS A 54 -4.85 14.77 -0.59
C LYS A 54 -4.88 14.75 -2.12
N LEU A 55 -5.31 13.61 -2.65
CA LEU A 55 -5.57 13.38 -4.07
C LEU A 55 -7.02 13.75 -4.39
N HIS A 56 -7.28 14.01 -5.66
CA HIS A 56 -8.64 14.14 -6.19
C HIS A 56 -9.44 12.85 -5.96
N GLU A 57 -10.76 12.95 -5.84
CA GLU A 57 -11.62 11.79 -5.61
C GLU A 57 -11.56 10.78 -6.76
N ASP A 58 -11.59 11.30 -8.00
CA ASP A 58 -11.43 10.53 -9.24
C ASP A 58 -9.96 10.22 -9.63
N ASN A 59 -9.02 10.23 -8.67
CA ASN A 59 -7.63 9.95 -8.99
C ASN A 59 -7.46 8.53 -9.54
N VAL A 60 -6.81 8.43 -10.70
CA VAL A 60 -6.36 7.16 -11.30
C VAL A 60 -4.85 7.22 -11.44
N MET A 61 -4.18 6.49 -10.56
CA MET A 61 -2.74 6.39 -10.49
C MET A 61 -2.27 5.16 -11.26
N GLU A 62 -1.27 5.32 -12.11
CA GLU A 62 -0.63 4.22 -12.82
C GLU A 62 0.37 3.51 -11.90
N GLU A 63 1.15 4.29 -11.14
CA GLU A 63 2.23 3.78 -10.30
C GLU A 63 2.26 4.44 -8.92
N PHE A 64 2.30 3.60 -7.89
CA PHE A 64 2.55 4.01 -6.51
C PHE A 64 3.82 3.29 -6.03
N ASP A 65 4.92 4.03 -5.92
CA ASP A 65 6.20 3.52 -5.45
C ASP A 65 6.68 4.27 -4.20
N LEU A 66 7.38 3.55 -3.34
CA LEU A 66 7.97 4.09 -2.13
C LEU A 66 9.36 3.48 -1.96
N TYR A 67 10.38 4.25 -1.65
CA TYR A 67 11.72 3.71 -1.40
C TYR A 67 12.18 3.98 0.03
N VAL A 68 12.62 2.94 0.76
CA VAL A 68 13.17 3.07 2.12
C VAL A 68 14.32 2.11 2.34
N TRP A 69 15.22 2.49 3.24
CA TRP A 69 16.27 1.60 3.74
C TRP A 69 15.89 0.87 5.03
N GLY A 70 14.88 1.36 5.75
CA GLY A 70 14.56 0.86 7.08
C GLY A 70 13.21 1.34 7.59
N ARG A 71 12.77 0.70 8.68
CA ARG A 71 11.44 0.88 9.28
C ARG A 71 11.26 2.27 9.88
N GLU A 72 12.34 2.94 10.27
CA GLU A 72 12.34 4.30 10.80
C GLU A 72 11.63 5.30 9.87
N HIS A 73 11.81 5.16 8.56
CA HIS A 73 11.19 6.01 7.54
C HIS A 73 9.67 5.88 7.46
N ILE A 74 9.10 4.75 7.92
CA ILE A 74 7.66 4.47 7.83
C ILE A 74 6.95 4.51 9.19
N SER A 75 7.70 4.67 10.27
CA SER A 75 7.19 4.61 11.66
C SER A 75 6.01 5.55 11.92
N GLU A 76 6.03 6.74 11.34
CA GLU A 76 4.96 7.75 11.47
C GLU A 76 3.65 7.34 10.79
N ILE A 77 3.72 6.47 9.77
CA ILE A 77 2.55 5.94 9.09
C ILE A 77 2.00 4.71 9.83
N LEU A 78 2.86 3.88 10.41
CA LEU A 78 2.44 2.65 11.09
C LEU A 78 1.47 2.91 12.26
N VAL A 79 1.56 4.08 12.90
CA VAL A 79 0.66 4.50 13.98
C VAL A 79 -0.67 5.08 13.49
N LYS A 80 -0.85 5.24 12.17
CA LYS A 80 -2.11 5.72 11.59
C LYS A 80 -3.18 4.64 11.65
N LYS A 81 -4.44 5.08 11.62
CA LYS A 81 -5.58 4.16 11.51
C LYS A 81 -5.51 3.42 10.17
N ASP A 82 -6.02 2.20 10.15
CA ASP A 82 -6.17 1.45 8.91
C ASP A 82 -7.11 2.20 7.96
N ASN A 83 -6.89 2.06 6.66
CA ASN A 83 -7.63 2.76 5.59
C ASN A 83 -7.62 4.31 5.71
N SER A 84 -6.64 4.89 6.40
CA SER A 84 -6.57 6.35 6.60
C SER A 84 -5.90 7.11 5.45
N ILE A 85 -5.17 6.42 4.57
CA ILE A 85 -4.47 7.02 3.43
C ILE A 85 -5.22 6.66 2.15
N TRP A 86 -5.89 7.64 1.53
CA TRP A 86 -6.63 7.44 0.29
C TRP A 86 -5.72 7.60 -0.93
N LEU A 87 -5.66 6.58 -1.80
CA LEU A 87 -4.89 6.61 -3.05
C LEU A 87 -5.75 6.80 -4.31
N GLY A 88 -7.08 6.64 -4.19
CA GLY A 88 -7.96 6.53 -5.36
C GLY A 88 -7.83 5.16 -6.02
N LYS A 89 -7.88 5.12 -7.35
CA LYS A 89 -7.62 3.91 -8.16
C LYS A 89 -6.13 3.81 -8.43
N VAL A 90 -5.57 2.60 -8.35
CA VAL A 90 -4.14 2.34 -8.57
C VAL A 90 -3.99 1.15 -9.53
N LYS A 91 -3.24 1.30 -10.63
CA LYS A 91 -2.99 0.21 -11.59
C LYS A 91 -1.87 -0.72 -11.13
N SER A 92 -0.79 -0.20 -10.55
CA SER A 92 0.32 -1.01 -10.04
C SER A 92 0.62 -0.67 -8.58
N LEU A 93 0.50 -1.66 -7.70
CA LEU A 93 0.78 -1.52 -6.27
C LEU A 93 1.85 -2.54 -5.84
N ARG A 94 3.05 -2.04 -5.56
CA ARG A 94 4.23 -2.86 -5.26
C ARG A 94 4.84 -2.46 -3.92
N LEU A 95 4.82 -3.37 -2.93
CA LEU A 95 5.42 -3.13 -1.62
C LEU A 95 6.45 -4.20 -1.28
N GLY A 96 7.68 -3.76 -1.01
CA GLY A 96 8.81 -4.62 -0.65
C GLY A 96 9.37 -4.35 0.75
N GLY A 97 9.86 -5.38 1.42
CA GLY A 97 10.47 -5.29 2.75
C GLY A 97 9.51 -4.69 3.79
N CYS A 98 10.01 -3.74 4.59
CA CYS A 98 9.20 -3.13 5.65
C CYS A 98 7.98 -2.34 5.15
N LYS A 99 7.95 -1.93 3.87
CA LYS A 99 6.82 -1.23 3.25
C LYS A 99 5.56 -2.10 3.20
N VAL A 100 5.69 -3.43 3.26
CA VAL A 100 4.55 -4.35 3.30
C VAL A 100 3.61 -4.01 4.47
N ASN A 101 4.14 -3.61 5.63
CA ASN A 101 3.34 -3.19 6.79
C ASN A 101 2.51 -1.91 6.56
N LEU A 102 2.73 -1.17 5.47
CA LEU A 102 1.91 -0.02 5.12
C LEU A 102 0.57 -0.42 4.50
N LEU A 103 0.45 -1.63 3.95
CA LEU A 103 -0.73 -2.06 3.21
C LEU A 103 -2.06 -1.82 3.96
N PRO A 104 -2.21 -2.15 5.26
CA PRO A 104 -3.46 -1.90 5.99
C PRO A 104 -3.80 -0.40 6.14
N LYS A 105 -2.81 0.49 5.98
CA LYS A 105 -2.99 1.94 6.13
C LYS A 105 -3.51 2.58 4.84
N LEU A 106 -3.26 1.93 3.70
CA LEU A 106 -3.68 2.36 2.38
C LEU A 106 -5.15 2.01 2.16
N ARG A 107 -5.88 2.90 1.49
CA ARG A 107 -7.26 2.74 1.07
C ARG A 107 -7.35 3.02 -0.42
N LEU A 108 -7.79 2.01 -1.15
CA LEU A 108 -8.11 2.11 -2.57
C LEU A 108 -9.59 2.43 -2.77
N HIS A 109 -9.92 2.94 -3.96
CA HIS A 109 -11.30 3.09 -4.40
C HIS A 109 -12.01 1.74 -4.47
N GLU A 110 -13.33 1.73 -4.28
CA GLU A 110 -14.14 0.50 -4.38
C GLU A 110 -14.00 -0.13 -5.77
N ASP A 111 -14.17 0.66 -6.82
CA ASP A 111 -13.91 0.25 -8.22
C ASP A 111 -12.44 0.28 -8.64
N SER A 112 -11.49 -0.01 -7.73
CA SER A 112 -10.08 -0.10 -8.11
C SER A 112 -9.85 -1.34 -8.98
N GLU A 113 -9.18 -1.16 -10.12
CA GLU A 113 -8.71 -2.24 -10.98
C GLU A 113 -7.18 -2.20 -11.04
N ILE A 114 -6.55 -3.07 -10.25
CA ILE A 114 -5.11 -3.26 -10.19
C ILE A 114 -4.73 -4.21 -11.33
N GLU A 115 -3.78 -3.83 -12.17
CA GLU A 115 -3.16 -4.76 -13.12
C GLU A 115 -2.18 -5.68 -12.39
N GLU A 116 -1.33 -5.11 -11.53
CA GLU A 116 -0.28 -5.83 -10.82
C GLU A 116 -0.26 -5.50 -9.32
N PHE A 117 -0.49 -6.52 -8.50
CA PHE A 117 -0.33 -6.46 -7.05
C PHE A 117 0.87 -7.29 -6.62
N TYR A 118 1.86 -6.67 -5.98
CA TYR A 118 3.09 -7.33 -5.57
C TYR A 118 3.43 -7.02 -4.11
N LEU A 119 3.61 -8.08 -3.31
CA LEU A 119 4.20 -7.98 -1.96
C LEU A 119 5.40 -8.92 -1.87
N SER A 120 6.49 -8.44 -1.26
CA SER A 120 7.66 -9.27 -0.98
C SER A 120 8.35 -8.86 0.30
N THR A 121 8.59 -9.81 1.20
CA THR A 121 9.45 -9.57 2.36
C THR A 121 10.03 -10.87 2.91
N GLU A 122 11.28 -10.76 3.37
CA GLU A 122 12.05 -11.82 4.02
C GLU A 122 11.87 -11.84 5.54
N SER A 123 11.11 -10.89 6.10
CA SER A 123 10.94 -10.68 7.53
C SER A 123 9.49 -10.87 7.95
N GLY A 124 9.23 -11.82 8.85
CA GLY A 124 7.89 -11.99 9.45
C GLY A 124 7.41 -10.76 10.23
N GLY A 125 8.35 -9.93 10.73
CA GLY A 125 8.00 -8.65 11.36
C GLY A 125 7.41 -7.64 10.38
N ASP A 126 7.63 -7.80 9.08
CA ASP A 126 7.13 -6.89 8.04
C ASP A 126 5.68 -7.18 7.60
N VAL A 127 5.09 -8.27 8.09
CA VAL A 127 3.69 -8.63 7.85
C VAL A 127 2.83 -8.58 9.11
N SER A 128 3.41 -8.30 10.29
CA SER A 128 2.70 -8.36 11.56
C SER A 128 1.47 -7.45 11.62
N GLY A 129 1.53 -6.26 11.02
CA GLY A 129 0.40 -5.34 10.94
C GLY A 129 -0.74 -5.88 10.05
N ILE A 130 -0.41 -6.67 9.03
CA ILE A 130 -1.40 -7.32 8.17
C ILE A 130 -1.99 -8.55 8.85
N LEU A 131 -1.16 -9.37 9.48
CA LEU A 131 -1.62 -10.62 10.12
C LEU A 131 -2.56 -10.37 11.31
N GLY A 132 -2.42 -9.21 11.98
CA GLY A 132 -3.36 -8.75 13.00
C GLY A 132 -4.72 -8.32 12.45
N ALA A 133 -4.87 -8.13 11.14
CA ALA A 133 -6.14 -7.78 10.53
C ALA A 133 -7.09 -8.99 10.44
N GLY A 134 -8.39 -8.72 10.36
CA GLY A 134 -9.39 -9.76 10.08
C GLY A 134 -9.14 -10.44 8.72
N ASN A 135 -9.63 -11.66 8.55
CA ASN A 135 -9.57 -12.33 7.25
C ASN A 135 -10.47 -11.58 6.25
N SER A 136 -9.98 -11.40 5.02
CA SER A 136 -10.66 -10.64 3.97
C SER A 136 -11.03 -9.21 4.38
N SER A 137 -10.17 -8.52 5.14
CA SER A 137 -10.43 -7.14 5.60
C SER A 137 -9.70 -6.07 4.78
N ILE A 138 -8.65 -6.44 4.04
CA ILE A 138 -7.84 -5.51 3.24
C ILE A 138 -8.36 -5.50 1.81
N TRP A 139 -9.13 -4.47 1.44
CA TRP A 139 -9.72 -4.35 0.11
C TRP A 139 -8.69 -3.95 -0.96
N LEU A 140 -8.63 -4.72 -2.05
CA LEU A 140 -7.79 -4.41 -3.22
C LEU A 140 -8.60 -4.04 -4.48
N GLY A 141 -9.91 -4.29 -4.50
CA GLY A 141 -10.70 -4.21 -5.73
C GLY A 141 -10.48 -5.44 -6.62
N LYS A 142 -10.41 -5.23 -7.94
CA LYS A 142 -10.08 -6.28 -8.92
C LYS A 142 -8.58 -6.29 -9.18
N VAL A 143 -7.97 -7.47 -9.21
CA VAL A 143 -6.59 -7.71 -9.66
C VAL A 143 -6.66 -8.48 -10.97
N LYS A 144 -6.26 -7.85 -12.08
CA LYS A 144 -6.46 -8.39 -13.44
C LYS A 144 -5.32 -9.32 -13.87
N LYS A 145 -4.09 -8.81 -13.97
CA LYS A 145 -2.98 -9.59 -14.54
C LYS A 145 -2.32 -10.47 -13.49
N SER A 146 -1.81 -9.90 -12.40
CA SER A 146 -1.06 -10.70 -11.44
C SER A 146 -1.19 -10.27 -9.99
N LEU A 147 -1.34 -11.27 -9.12
CA LEU A 147 -1.21 -11.18 -7.67
C LEU A 147 0.01 -12.00 -7.25
N LYS A 148 1.07 -11.33 -6.79
CA LYS A 148 2.34 -11.98 -6.44
C LYS A 148 2.72 -11.72 -5.00
N LEU A 149 2.89 -12.79 -4.22
CA LEU A 149 3.30 -12.73 -2.81
C LEU A 149 4.56 -13.59 -2.60
N TYR A 150 5.66 -12.95 -2.22
CA TYR A 150 6.95 -13.61 -2.02
C TYR A 150 7.42 -13.57 -0.55
N GLY A 151 8.03 -14.66 -0.11
CA GLY A 151 8.55 -14.84 1.24
C GLY A 151 7.44 -14.86 2.29
N TYR A 152 7.61 -14.08 3.35
CA TYR A 152 6.61 -13.94 4.41
C TYR A 152 5.34 -13.25 3.93
N ALA A 153 5.37 -12.51 2.81
CA ALA A 153 4.17 -11.89 2.26
C ALA A 153 3.11 -12.91 1.85
N ALA A 154 3.48 -14.16 1.52
CA ALA A 154 2.53 -15.22 1.21
C ALA A 154 1.51 -15.48 2.35
N SER A 155 1.93 -15.31 3.61
CA SER A 155 1.05 -15.43 4.79
C SER A 155 -0.09 -14.41 4.85
N THR A 156 0.02 -13.33 4.07
CA THR A 156 -0.97 -12.25 4.06
C THR A 156 -2.18 -12.54 3.18
N LEU A 157 -2.10 -13.55 2.30
CA LEU A 157 -3.15 -13.89 1.34
C LEU A 157 -4.56 -13.94 1.96
N PRO A 158 -4.78 -14.59 3.13
CA PRO A 158 -6.12 -14.67 3.73
C PRO A 158 -6.68 -13.33 4.22
N LYS A 159 -5.82 -12.32 4.37
CA LYS A 159 -6.19 -10.98 4.85
C LYS A 159 -6.64 -10.09 3.69
N LEU A 160 -6.24 -10.41 2.47
CA LEU A 160 -6.62 -9.69 1.26
C LEU A 160 -8.07 -10.00 0.89
N LYS A 161 -8.78 -8.98 0.39
CA LYS A 161 -10.14 -9.07 -0.14
C LYS A 161 -10.14 -8.52 -1.56
N LEU A 162 -10.55 -9.38 -2.49
CA LEU A 162 -10.79 -9.03 -3.87
C LEU A 162 -12.30 -8.80 -4.10
N HIS A 163 -12.62 -8.10 -5.18
CA HIS A 163 -14.00 -7.99 -5.66
C HIS A 163 -14.57 -9.38 -6.01
N GLU A 164 -15.90 -9.54 -5.96
CA GLU A 164 -16.56 -10.81 -6.29
C GLU A 164 -16.31 -11.24 -7.74
N ASP A 165 -16.46 -10.32 -8.69
CA ASP A 165 -16.09 -10.51 -10.11
C ASP A 165 -14.58 -10.43 -10.39
N ASN A 166 -13.72 -10.86 -9.46
CA ASN A 166 -12.28 -10.80 -9.66
C ASN A 166 -11.80 -11.99 -10.52
N GLU A 167 -11.24 -11.68 -11.68
CA GLU A 167 -10.61 -12.64 -12.58
C GLU A 167 -9.11 -12.32 -12.68
N THR A 168 -8.30 -12.90 -11.78
CA THR A 168 -6.84 -12.75 -11.82
C THR A 168 -6.22 -13.79 -12.73
N GLU A 169 -5.46 -13.36 -13.73
CA GLU A 169 -4.80 -14.26 -14.70
C GLU A 169 -3.70 -15.09 -14.02
N GLU A 170 -2.90 -14.48 -13.14
CA GLU A 170 -1.76 -15.13 -12.49
C GLU A 170 -1.73 -14.93 -10.97
N LEU A 171 -1.74 -16.03 -10.21
CA LEU A 171 -1.48 -16.04 -8.77
C LEU A 171 -0.13 -16.70 -8.49
N TRP A 172 0.83 -15.92 -7.98
CA TRP A 172 2.15 -16.40 -7.60
C TRP A 172 2.33 -16.35 -6.09
N LEU A 173 2.57 -17.51 -5.48
CA LEU A 173 2.85 -17.65 -4.06
C LEU A 173 4.20 -18.36 -3.87
N ASP A 174 5.18 -17.66 -3.34
CA ASP A 174 6.47 -18.23 -2.96
C ASP A 174 6.64 -18.07 -1.45
N ALA A 175 6.45 -19.17 -0.71
CA ALA A 175 6.54 -19.20 0.73
C ALA A 175 7.90 -19.75 1.16
N LYS A 176 8.66 -18.97 1.94
CA LYS A 176 9.99 -19.37 2.42
C LYS A 176 9.99 -20.24 3.67
N LYS A 177 8.88 -20.28 4.42
CA LYS A 177 8.76 -21.06 5.66
C LYS A 177 7.36 -21.65 5.80
N GLU A 178 7.30 -22.77 6.50
CA GLU A 178 6.05 -23.48 6.82
C GLU A 178 5.00 -22.57 7.49
N GLU A 179 5.44 -21.69 8.39
CA GLU A 179 4.58 -20.69 9.06
C GLU A 179 3.78 -19.82 8.08
N CYS A 180 4.33 -19.54 6.89
CA CYS A 180 3.62 -18.78 5.86
C CYS A 180 2.39 -19.52 5.34
N VAL A 181 2.48 -20.85 5.25
CA VAL A 181 1.41 -21.72 4.77
C VAL A 181 0.38 -21.99 5.86
N SER A 182 0.80 -22.05 7.13
CA SER A 182 -0.12 -22.26 8.27
C SER A 182 -1.22 -21.21 8.35
N SER A 183 -0.90 -19.94 8.06
CA SER A 183 -1.88 -18.85 8.01
C SER A 183 -2.94 -19.05 6.92
N ILE A 184 -2.55 -19.65 5.79
CA ILE A 184 -3.45 -19.95 4.67
C ILE A 184 -4.36 -21.13 5.03
N LEU A 185 -3.79 -22.22 5.58
CA LEU A 185 -4.55 -23.42 5.94
C LEU A 185 -5.59 -23.15 7.04
N SER A 186 -5.24 -22.32 8.02
CA SER A 186 -6.14 -21.94 9.12
C SER A 186 -7.27 -20.98 8.70
N ALA A 187 -7.17 -20.35 7.54
CA ALA A 187 -8.25 -19.54 6.99
C ALA A 187 -9.32 -20.37 6.28
N GLY A 188 -9.06 -21.67 6.04
CA GLY A 188 -9.96 -22.62 5.40
C GLY A 188 -10.98 -23.20 6.36
N ASP A 189 -12.03 -22.42 6.65
CA ASP A 189 -13.36 -22.91 7.01
C ASP A 189 -14.35 -21.80 6.65
N ARG A 190 -14.72 -21.77 5.37
CA ARG A 190 -15.83 -20.96 4.84
C ARG A 190 -16.51 -21.78 3.74
N SER A 191 -17.39 -22.68 4.19
CA SER A 191 -18.47 -23.24 3.37
C SER A 191 -19.56 -22.22 3.08
#